data_AF-Q9BRJ2-F1
#
_entry.id   AF-Q9BRJ2-F1
#
_cell.length_a   1.000
_cell.length_b   1.000
_cell.length_c   1.000
_cell.angle_alpha   90.00
_cell.angle_beta   90.00
_cell.angle_gamma   90.00
#
_symmetry.space_group_name_H-M   'P 1'
#
loop_
_entity.id
_entity.type
_entity.pdbx_description
1 polymer ?
#
loop_
_entity_poly.entity_id
_entity_poly.type
_entity_poly.pdbx_seq_one_letter_code
_entity_poly.pdbx_strand_id
1 'polypeptide(L)'
;MAAPIPQGFSCLSRFLGWWFRQPVLVTQSAAIVPVRTKKRFTPPIYQPKFKTEKEFMQHARKAGLVIPPEKSDRSIHLACTAGIFDAYVPPEGDARISSLSKEGLIERTERMKKTMASQVSIRRIKDYDANFKIKDFPEKAKDIFIEAHLCLNNSDHDRLHTLVTEHCFPDMTWDIKYKTVRWSFVESLEPSHVVQVRCSSMMNQGNVYGQITVRMHTRQTLAIYDRFGRLMYGQEDVPKDVLEYVVFEKQLTNPYGSWRMHTKIVPPWAPPKQPILKTVMIPGPQLKPEEEYEEAQGEAQKPQLA
;
A
#
# COMPACT_ATOMS: atom_id res chain seq x y z
N MET A 1 8.99 -60.03 5.00
CA MET A 1 10.27 -60.71 5.33
C MET A 1 11.06 -60.89 4.04
N ALA A 2 12.40 -60.80 4.12
CA ALA A 2 13.43 -61.28 3.16
C ALA A 2 13.34 -60.98 1.64
N ALA A 3 14.48 -60.55 1.09
CA ALA A 3 14.83 -60.48 -0.35
C ALA A 3 15.37 -61.87 -0.84
N PRO A 4 15.98 -62.08 -2.06
CA PRO A 4 16.37 -61.13 -3.11
C PRO A 4 16.19 -61.57 -4.62
N ILE A 5 16.68 -60.68 -5.49
CA ILE A 5 16.96 -60.69 -6.96
C ILE A 5 18.05 -61.72 -7.41
N PRO A 6 18.57 -61.79 -8.67
CA PRO A 6 18.03 -61.55 -10.05
C PRO A 6 18.46 -62.65 -11.10
N GLN A 7 18.20 -62.44 -12.41
CA GLN A 7 19.13 -62.55 -13.59
C GLN A 7 18.51 -63.16 -14.87
N GLY A 8 18.91 -62.67 -16.06
CA GLY A 8 18.55 -63.25 -17.37
C GLY A 8 18.99 -62.43 -18.60
N PHE A 9 20.02 -62.90 -19.32
CA PHE A 9 20.67 -62.27 -20.48
C PHE A 9 20.56 -63.18 -21.74
N SER A 10 20.70 -62.75 -22.99
CA SER A 10 20.58 -61.44 -23.69
C SER A 10 20.71 -61.68 -25.22
N CYS A 11 20.48 -60.68 -26.09
CA CYS A 11 20.94 -60.78 -27.50
C CYS A 11 21.18 -59.43 -28.21
N LEU A 12 22.15 -59.42 -29.13
CA LEU A 12 22.63 -58.26 -29.90
C LEU A 12 22.55 -58.55 -31.41
N SER A 13 22.35 -57.51 -32.23
CA SER A 13 22.74 -57.54 -33.65
C SER A 13 23.38 -56.20 -34.06
N ARG A 14 24.42 -56.28 -34.90
CA ARG A 14 25.28 -55.15 -35.31
C ARG A 14 24.88 -54.64 -36.70
N PHE A 15 25.02 -53.34 -36.95
CA PHE A 15 25.44 -52.83 -38.28
C PHE A 15 26.38 -51.62 -38.12
N LEU A 16 27.33 -51.47 -39.04
CA LEU A 16 28.39 -50.45 -39.01
C LEU A 16 27.97 -49.16 -39.73
N GLY A 17 28.44 -48.00 -39.26
CA GLY A 17 28.25 -46.71 -39.93
C GLY A 17 29.16 -45.59 -39.38
N TRP A 18 30.10 -45.14 -40.21
CA TRP A 18 31.09 -44.05 -40.05
C TRP A 18 31.05 -43.10 -38.83
N TRP A 19 32.15 -43.16 -38.06
CA TRP A 19 32.98 -42.05 -37.60
C TRP A 19 32.53 -40.60 -37.88
N PHE A 20 32.13 -39.87 -36.83
CA PHE A 20 32.63 -38.52 -36.59
C PHE A 20 32.96 -38.34 -35.11
N ARG A 21 34.20 -37.95 -34.80
CA ARG A 21 34.65 -37.74 -33.42
C ARG A 21 34.10 -36.40 -32.89
N GLN A 22 33.12 -36.46 -31.99
CA GLN A 22 32.92 -35.42 -31.00
C GLN A 22 33.50 -35.89 -29.67
N PRO A 23 34.33 -35.10 -28.97
CA PRO A 23 34.72 -35.43 -27.61
C PRO A 23 33.47 -35.33 -26.74
N VAL A 24 33.11 -36.44 -26.07
CA VAL A 24 32.13 -36.42 -24.99
C VAL A 24 32.70 -35.51 -23.91
N LEU A 25 32.21 -34.27 -23.85
CA LEU A 25 32.49 -33.37 -22.75
C LEU A 25 31.89 -34.00 -21.50
N VAL A 26 32.77 -34.63 -20.71
CA VAL A 26 32.45 -35.19 -19.41
C VAL A 26 31.77 -34.09 -18.60
N THR A 27 30.46 -34.25 -18.38
CA THR A 27 29.69 -33.41 -17.47
C THR A 27 30.29 -33.58 -16.09
N GLN A 28 31.14 -32.64 -15.69
CA GLN A 28 31.69 -32.60 -14.34
C GLN A 28 30.51 -32.58 -13.38
N SER A 29 30.38 -33.62 -12.57
CA SER A 29 29.38 -33.70 -11.51
C SER A 29 29.67 -32.57 -10.53
N ALA A 30 28.91 -31.48 -10.64
CA ALA A 30 29.06 -30.32 -9.78
C ALA A 30 28.79 -30.75 -8.33
N ALA A 31 29.85 -30.92 -7.55
CA ALA A 31 29.77 -31.23 -6.14
C ALA A 31 29.23 -29.97 -5.42
N ILE A 32 27.91 -29.92 -5.24
CA ILE A 32 27.24 -28.86 -4.47
C ILE A 32 27.65 -29.05 -3.00
N VAL A 33 28.71 -28.37 -2.59
CA VAL A 33 29.11 -28.27 -1.18
C VAL A 33 28.14 -27.30 -0.49
N PRO A 34 27.28 -27.76 0.43
CA PRO A 34 26.35 -26.86 1.11
C PRO A 34 27.13 -25.98 2.10
N VAL A 35 27.30 -24.71 1.75
CA VAL A 35 27.82 -23.70 2.69
C VAL A 35 26.92 -23.68 3.93
N ARG A 36 27.47 -24.04 5.10
CA ARG A 36 26.78 -24.02 6.40
C ARG A 36 26.48 -22.58 6.84
N THR A 37 25.53 -21.91 6.18
CA THR A 37 24.88 -20.72 6.76
C THR A 37 24.12 -21.16 8.01
N LYS A 38 24.37 -20.52 9.17
CA LYS A 38 23.62 -20.81 10.40
C LYS A 38 22.12 -20.65 10.10
N LYS A 39 21.35 -21.74 10.16
CA LYS A 39 19.89 -21.70 9.99
C LYS A 39 19.33 -20.78 11.07
N ARG A 40 18.82 -19.60 10.68
CA ARG A 40 18.06 -18.75 11.61
C ARG A 40 16.83 -19.53 12.05
N PHE A 41 16.69 -19.74 13.36
CA PHE A 41 15.46 -20.25 13.93
C PHE A 41 14.34 -19.25 13.61
N THR A 42 13.37 -19.70 12.83
CA THR A 42 12.09 -19.01 12.64
C THR A 42 11.10 -19.73 13.55
N PRO A 43 10.52 -19.05 14.57
CA PRO A 43 9.51 -19.69 15.40
C PRO A 43 8.30 -20.07 14.52
N PRO A 44 7.60 -21.18 14.84
CA PRO A 44 6.41 -21.55 14.09
C PRO A 44 5.36 -20.44 14.20
N ILE A 45 4.79 -20.04 13.06
CA ILE A 45 3.62 -19.16 13.04
C ILE A 45 2.43 -20.00 13.48
N TYR A 46 1.99 -19.85 14.72
CA TYR A 46 0.79 -20.47 15.22
C TYR A 46 -0.42 -19.88 14.47
N GLN A 47 -1.04 -20.68 13.61
CA GLN A 47 -2.31 -20.30 12.99
C GLN A 47 -3.36 -20.11 14.09
N PRO A 48 -4.17 -19.03 14.04
CA PRO A 48 -5.25 -18.87 15.00
C PRO A 48 -6.24 -20.04 14.82
N LYS A 49 -6.62 -20.69 15.92
CA LYS A 49 -7.52 -21.86 15.93
C LYS A 49 -8.97 -21.53 15.54
N PHE A 50 -9.23 -20.27 15.21
CA PHE A 50 -10.51 -19.65 14.92
C PHE A 50 -10.25 -18.51 13.93
N LYS A 51 -11.12 -18.35 12.94
CA LYS A 51 -11.11 -17.25 11.97
C LYS A 51 -12.14 -16.18 12.32
N THR A 52 -13.15 -16.52 13.11
CA THR A 52 -14.25 -15.61 13.48
C THR A 52 -14.36 -15.48 15.00
N GLU A 53 -14.81 -14.34 15.48
CA GLU A 53 -15.09 -14.08 16.91
C GLU A 53 -16.02 -15.15 17.54
N LYS A 54 -17.01 -15.65 16.76
CA LYS A 54 -17.89 -16.75 17.21
C LYS A 54 -17.12 -18.03 17.48
N GLU A 55 -16.16 -18.38 16.62
CA GLU A 55 -15.28 -19.55 16.81
C GLU A 55 -14.29 -19.32 17.96
N PHE A 56 -13.79 -18.09 18.15
CA PHE A 56 -12.99 -17.73 19.33
C PHE A 56 -13.76 -17.98 20.61
N MET A 57 -14.98 -17.44 20.72
CA MET A 57 -15.83 -17.59 21.88
C MET A 57 -16.23 -19.05 22.11
N GLN A 58 -16.46 -19.84 21.05
CA GLN A 58 -16.67 -21.28 21.17
C GLN A 58 -15.41 -22.03 21.66
N HIS A 59 -14.23 -21.69 21.15
CA HIS A 59 -12.96 -22.28 21.59
C HIS A 59 -12.65 -21.91 23.05
N ALA A 60 -12.85 -20.65 23.44
CA ALA A 60 -12.70 -20.17 24.81
C ALA A 60 -13.66 -20.94 25.76
N ARG A 61 -14.94 -21.05 25.39
CA ARG A 61 -15.92 -21.86 26.15
C ARG A 61 -15.55 -23.33 26.25
N LYS A 62 -15.07 -23.97 25.16
CA LYS A 62 -14.57 -25.35 25.17
C LYS A 62 -13.31 -25.53 26.03
N ALA A 63 -12.48 -24.49 26.12
CA ALA A 63 -11.30 -24.45 26.98
C ALA A 63 -11.60 -24.03 28.44
N GLY A 64 -12.87 -23.82 28.82
CA GLY A 64 -13.26 -23.36 30.15
C GLY A 64 -12.93 -21.89 30.46
N LEU A 65 -12.48 -21.13 29.48
CA LEU A 65 -12.13 -19.72 29.61
C LEU A 65 -13.36 -18.83 29.43
N VAL A 66 -13.96 -18.39 30.54
CA VAL A 66 -15.01 -17.36 30.55
C VAL A 66 -14.36 -16.02 30.88
N ILE A 67 -14.23 -15.17 29.86
CA ILE A 67 -13.66 -13.83 30.00
C ILE A 67 -14.81 -12.84 30.28
N PRO A 68 -14.77 -12.03 31.36
CA PRO A 68 -15.76 -10.99 31.59
C PRO A 68 -15.65 -9.90 30.51
N PRO A 69 -16.76 -9.24 30.12
CA PRO A 69 -16.69 -8.04 29.29
C PRO A 69 -15.81 -6.97 29.96
N GLU A 70 -15.06 -6.22 29.16
CA GLU A 70 -14.23 -5.13 29.70
C GLU A 70 -15.15 -4.06 30.30
N LYS A 71 -15.10 -3.93 31.64
CA LYS A 71 -15.82 -2.90 32.38
C LYS A 71 -14.82 -1.86 32.92
N SER A 72 -14.24 -1.12 31.99
CA SER A 72 -13.37 0.03 32.26
C SER A 72 -14.18 1.34 32.19
N ASP A 73 -13.93 2.26 33.12
CA ASP A 73 -14.54 3.60 33.08
C ASP A 73 -13.78 4.55 32.14
N ARG A 74 -12.55 4.16 31.74
CA ARG A 74 -11.69 4.90 30.82
C ARG A 74 -12.02 4.54 29.37
N SER A 75 -12.61 5.47 28.62
CA SER A 75 -12.74 5.35 27.17
C SER A 75 -11.38 5.33 26.45
N ILE A 76 -11.26 4.54 25.39
CA ILE A 76 -10.13 4.63 24.45
C ILE A 76 -10.27 5.94 23.65
N HIS A 77 -9.33 6.87 23.83
CA HIS A 77 -9.29 8.12 23.07
C HIS A 77 -8.52 7.93 21.76
N LEU A 78 -9.10 8.40 20.66
CA LEU A 78 -8.52 8.32 19.32
C LEU A 78 -8.27 9.73 18.76
N ALA A 79 -7.08 9.98 18.21
CA ALA A 79 -6.70 11.26 17.64
C ALA A 79 -7.02 11.38 16.13
N CYS A 80 -7.53 10.30 15.51
CA CYS A 80 -8.03 10.29 14.15
C CYS A 80 -9.25 9.36 14.00
N THR A 81 -9.96 9.52 12.90
CA THR A 81 -11.01 8.62 12.42
C THR A 81 -10.38 7.32 11.89
N ALA A 82 -11.17 6.25 11.80
CA ALA A 82 -10.74 4.97 11.21
C ALA A 82 -10.75 4.94 9.66
N GLY A 83 -11.09 6.06 9.00
CA GLY A 83 -11.20 6.16 7.56
C GLY A 83 -11.87 7.45 7.08
N ILE A 84 -12.10 7.54 5.77
CA ILE A 84 -12.71 8.72 5.14
C ILE A 84 -14.24 8.71 5.23
N PHE A 85 -14.85 9.89 5.40
CA PHE A 85 -16.32 10.02 5.46
C PHE A 85 -16.95 9.92 4.06
N ASP A 86 -16.74 10.94 3.23
CA ASP A 86 -17.21 10.98 1.84
C ASP A 86 -15.98 10.93 0.93
N ALA A 87 -15.73 9.81 0.25
CA ALA A 87 -14.64 9.72 -0.71
C ALA A 87 -14.92 10.63 -1.92
N TYR A 88 -13.98 11.50 -2.29
CA TYR A 88 -14.07 12.20 -3.57
C TYR A 88 -13.82 11.20 -4.70
N VAL A 89 -14.69 11.19 -5.70
CA VAL A 89 -14.52 10.40 -6.93
C VAL A 89 -13.90 11.32 -8.00
N PRO A 90 -12.63 11.12 -8.40
CA PRO A 90 -12.00 11.93 -9.42
C PRO A 90 -12.62 11.73 -10.80
N PRO A 91 -12.89 12.80 -11.56
CA PRO A 91 -13.45 12.71 -12.90
C PRO A 91 -12.45 12.02 -13.85
N GLU A 92 -12.95 11.15 -14.70
CA GLU A 92 -12.15 10.56 -15.77
C GLU A 92 -11.66 11.66 -16.73
N GLY A 93 -10.38 11.60 -17.11
CA GLY A 93 -9.75 12.62 -17.95
C GLY A 93 -9.07 13.77 -17.21
N ASP A 94 -9.06 13.82 -15.87
CA ASP A 94 -8.38 14.89 -15.11
C ASP A 94 -6.85 14.94 -15.31
N ALA A 95 -6.27 13.88 -15.88
CA ALA A 95 -4.89 13.82 -16.34
C ALA A 95 -4.68 14.41 -17.76
N ARG A 96 -5.73 14.46 -18.60
CA ARG A 96 -5.71 15.10 -19.93
C ARG A 96 -6.11 16.58 -19.85
N ILE A 97 -7.03 16.92 -18.93
CA ILE A 97 -7.51 18.30 -18.68
C ILE A 97 -6.51 19.00 -17.75
N SER A 98 -5.40 19.46 -18.32
CA SER A 98 -4.39 20.22 -17.59
C SER A 98 -4.95 21.54 -17.05
N SER A 99 -4.56 21.88 -15.82
CA SER A 99 -5.11 22.99 -15.03
C SER A 99 -4.77 24.39 -15.56
N LEU A 100 -3.99 24.47 -16.63
CA LEU A 100 -3.43 25.72 -17.15
C LEU A 100 -4.43 26.48 -18.04
N SER A 101 -5.50 25.84 -18.52
CA SER A 101 -6.63 26.59 -19.05
C SER A 101 -7.33 27.35 -17.90
N LYS A 102 -7.62 28.64 -18.12
CA LYS A 102 -8.38 29.45 -17.16
C LYS A 102 -9.73 28.80 -16.84
N GLU A 103 -10.31 28.12 -17.83
CA GLU A 103 -11.52 27.30 -17.74
C GLU A 103 -11.41 26.22 -16.65
N GLY A 104 -10.32 25.45 -16.59
CA GLY A 104 -10.14 24.40 -15.58
C GLY A 104 -10.07 24.95 -14.15
N LEU A 105 -9.43 26.10 -13.94
CA LEU A 105 -9.41 26.79 -12.63
C LEU A 105 -10.78 27.37 -12.26
N ILE A 106 -11.50 27.94 -13.23
CA ILE A 106 -12.87 28.43 -13.05
C ILE A 106 -13.78 27.26 -12.68
N GLU A 107 -13.75 26.17 -13.43
CA GLU A 107 -14.61 25.00 -13.20
C GLU A 107 -14.37 24.38 -11.81
N ARG A 108 -13.12 24.22 -11.38
CA ARG A 108 -12.81 23.69 -10.04
C ARG A 108 -13.23 24.64 -8.93
N THR A 109 -13.00 25.95 -9.10
CA THR A 109 -13.49 26.97 -8.16
C THR A 109 -15.02 26.97 -8.09
N GLU A 110 -15.70 26.75 -9.22
CA GLU A 110 -17.14 26.58 -9.29
C GLU A 110 -17.61 25.29 -8.61
N ARG A 111 -16.97 24.13 -8.85
CA ARG A 111 -17.31 22.86 -8.18
C ARG A 111 -17.19 22.99 -6.66
N MET A 112 -16.13 23.64 -6.16
CA MET A 112 -15.97 23.95 -4.73
C MET A 112 -17.05 24.89 -4.18
N LYS A 113 -17.49 25.89 -4.95
CA LYS A 113 -18.56 26.84 -4.56
C LYS A 113 -19.95 26.21 -4.62
N LYS A 114 -20.24 25.40 -5.65
CA LYS A 114 -21.51 24.71 -5.89
C LYS A 114 -21.78 23.62 -4.84
N THR A 115 -20.73 23.01 -4.28
CA THR A 115 -20.86 21.98 -3.24
C THR A 115 -21.22 22.62 -1.89
N MET A 116 -22.52 22.78 -1.60
CA MET A 116 -23.00 23.36 -0.33
C MET A 116 -22.41 22.67 0.91
N ALA A 117 -22.23 21.34 0.86
CA ALA A 117 -21.63 20.55 1.94
C ALA A 117 -20.19 20.97 2.30
N SER A 118 -19.38 21.37 1.30
CA SER A 118 -18.01 21.84 1.57
C SER A 118 -18.03 23.21 2.23
N GLN A 119 -18.92 24.11 1.79
CA GLN A 119 -19.08 25.45 2.38
C GLN A 119 -19.59 25.38 3.82
N VAL A 120 -20.51 24.45 4.14
CA VAL A 120 -20.95 24.20 5.51
C VAL A 120 -19.81 23.64 6.37
N SER A 121 -19.03 22.69 5.84
CA SER A 121 -17.87 22.11 6.54
C SER A 121 -16.77 23.16 6.79
N ILE A 122 -16.51 24.02 5.82
CA ILE A 122 -15.60 25.17 5.92
C ILE A 122 -16.03 26.14 7.03
N ARG A 123 -17.34 26.45 7.13
CA ARG A 123 -17.89 27.29 8.21
C ARG A 123 -17.67 26.62 9.57
N ARG A 124 -18.06 25.34 9.70
CA ARG A 124 -17.83 24.56 10.92
C ARG A 124 -16.36 24.55 11.36
N ILE A 125 -15.40 24.37 10.45
CA ILE A 125 -13.97 24.44 10.80
C ILE A 125 -13.59 25.82 11.34
N LYS A 126 -14.09 26.90 10.74
CA LYS A 126 -13.84 28.27 11.20
C LYS A 126 -14.51 28.60 12.53
N ASP A 127 -15.63 27.96 12.84
CA ASP A 127 -16.31 28.10 14.13
C ASP A 127 -15.46 27.52 15.29
N TYR A 128 -14.65 26.48 15.03
CA TYR A 128 -13.64 25.95 15.97
C TYR A 128 -12.27 26.64 15.88
N ASP A 129 -11.83 27.04 14.68
CA ASP A 129 -10.51 27.60 14.40
C ASP A 129 -10.63 28.85 13.51
N ALA A 130 -10.87 29.99 14.14
CA ALA A 130 -11.09 31.27 13.46
C ALA A 130 -9.91 31.71 12.56
N ASN A 131 -8.71 31.19 12.81
CA ASN A 131 -7.51 31.47 12.02
C ASN A 131 -7.44 30.65 10.72
N PHE A 132 -8.37 29.72 10.49
CA PHE A 132 -8.35 28.83 9.34
C PHE A 132 -8.65 29.53 8.00
N LYS A 133 -7.63 29.55 7.12
CA LYS A 133 -7.69 30.07 5.75
C LYS A 133 -7.47 28.94 4.73
N ILE A 134 -8.42 28.76 3.82
CA ILE A 134 -8.35 27.74 2.75
C ILE A 134 -7.27 28.09 1.73
N LYS A 135 -7.06 29.38 1.42
CA LYS A 135 -6.08 29.81 0.39
C LYS A 135 -4.65 29.41 0.75
N ASP A 136 -4.34 29.40 2.04
CA ASP A 136 -2.99 29.13 2.57
C ASP A 136 -2.80 27.62 2.84
N PHE A 137 -3.87 26.82 2.74
CA PHE A 137 -3.85 25.40 3.06
C PHE A 137 -3.07 24.52 2.06
N PRO A 138 -3.14 24.73 0.72
CA PRO A 138 -2.43 23.87 -0.22
C PRO A 138 -0.91 23.93 -0.09
N GLU A 139 -0.36 25.07 0.34
CA GLU A 139 1.07 25.22 0.60
C GLU A 139 1.46 24.44 1.85
N LYS A 140 0.75 24.64 2.98
CA LYS A 140 0.95 23.85 4.20
C LYS A 140 0.80 22.35 3.97
N ALA A 141 -0.15 21.95 3.13
CA ALA A 141 -0.38 20.56 2.75
C ALA A 141 0.81 19.99 1.94
N LYS A 142 1.36 20.78 1.01
CA LYS A 142 2.58 20.43 0.25
C LYS A 142 3.78 20.28 1.20
N ASP A 143 3.95 21.21 2.14
CA ASP A 143 5.06 21.18 3.09
C ASP A 143 5.00 19.95 4.01
N ILE A 144 3.83 19.65 4.60
CA ILE A 144 3.61 18.43 5.40
C ILE A 144 3.88 17.17 4.58
N PHE A 145 3.45 17.16 3.31
CA PHE A 145 3.68 16.03 2.41
C PHE A 145 5.18 15.81 2.15
N ILE A 146 5.92 16.87 1.82
CA ILE A 146 7.38 16.80 1.59
C ILE A 146 8.10 16.38 2.88
N GLU A 147 7.80 17.04 4.01
CA GLU A 147 8.45 16.77 5.29
C GLU A 147 8.25 15.31 5.72
N ALA A 148 7.02 14.78 5.62
CA ALA A 148 6.75 13.39 5.97
C ALA A 148 7.53 12.39 5.10
N HIS A 149 7.67 12.63 3.79
CA HIS A 149 8.46 11.75 2.92
C HIS A 149 9.97 11.86 3.19
N LEU A 150 10.47 13.03 3.60
CA LEU A 150 11.84 13.16 4.09
C LEU A 150 12.06 12.39 5.40
N CYS A 151 11.09 12.40 6.33
CA CYS A 151 11.13 11.55 7.53
C CYS A 151 11.14 10.05 7.19
N LEU A 152 10.47 9.61 6.11
CA LEU A 152 10.57 8.21 5.64
C LEU A 152 11.97 7.85 5.14
N ASN A 153 12.64 8.74 4.42
CA ASN A 153 14.03 8.52 3.97
C ASN A 153 14.99 8.36 5.15
N ASN A 154 14.82 9.18 6.20
CA ASN A 154 15.65 9.19 7.39
C ASN A 154 15.28 8.13 8.43
N SER A 155 14.08 7.52 8.33
CA SER A 155 13.43 6.70 9.36
C SER A 155 13.09 7.43 10.68
N ASP A 156 12.79 8.73 10.59
CA ASP A 156 12.42 9.60 11.73
C ASP A 156 10.97 9.36 12.18
N HIS A 157 10.71 8.22 12.84
CA HIS A 157 9.36 7.80 13.24
C HIS A 157 8.64 8.80 14.17
N ASP A 158 9.33 9.39 15.13
CA ASP A 158 8.74 10.34 16.09
C ASP A 158 8.18 11.58 15.38
N ARG A 159 8.94 12.13 14.42
CA ARG A 159 8.49 13.26 13.60
C ARG A 159 7.33 12.85 12.69
N LEU A 160 7.41 11.66 12.09
CA LEU A 160 6.34 11.13 11.23
C LEU A 160 5.00 11.02 11.98
N HIS A 161 4.99 10.58 13.24
CA HIS A 161 3.77 10.55 14.07
C HIS A 161 3.14 11.94 14.32
N THR A 162 3.92 13.03 14.26
CA THR A 162 3.38 14.40 14.40
C THR A 162 2.73 14.93 13.11
N LEU A 163 3.15 14.40 11.95
CA LEU A 163 2.72 14.84 10.60
C LEU A 163 1.66 13.91 9.98
N VAL A 164 1.57 12.68 10.46
CA VAL A 164 0.77 11.59 9.89
C VAL A 164 -0.14 11.01 10.98
N THR A 165 -1.39 10.70 10.63
CA THR A 165 -2.34 10.08 11.58
C THR A 165 -1.98 8.62 11.85
N GLU A 166 -2.50 8.11 12.96
CA GLU A 166 -2.34 6.73 13.41
C GLU A 166 -2.89 5.71 12.40
N HIS A 167 -3.87 6.10 11.58
CA HIS A 167 -4.39 5.30 10.46
C HIS A 167 -3.40 5.21 9.27
N CYS A 168 -2.77 6.33 8.89
CA CYS A 168 -1.88 6.38 7.72
C CYS A 168 -0.47 5.84 8.01
N PHE A 169 -0.01 5.96 9.26
CA PHE A 169 1.32 5.49 9.69
C PHE A 169 1.62 4.00 9.37
N PRO A 170 0.75 3.00 9.69
CA PRO A 170 1.03 1.60 9.38
C PRO A 170 1.15 1.35 7.87
N ASP A 171 0.21 1.86 7.06
CA ASP A 171 0.23 1.72 5.60
C ASP A 171 1.52 2.24 4.97
N MET A 172 2.05 3.34 5.53
CA MET A 172 3.26 4.00 5.06
C MET A 172 4.56 3.33 5.54
N THR A 173 4.57 2.76 6.74
CA THR A 173 5.81 2.27 7.40
C THR A 173 6.01 0.76 7.36
N TRP A 174 4.94 -0.04 7.25
CA TRP A 174 4.99 -1.49 7.39
C TRP A 174 5.87 -2.16 6.32
N ASP A 175 5.61 -1.86 5.05
CA ASP A 175 6.29 -2.47 3.92
C ASP A 175 7.73 -1.96 3.70
N ILE A 176 8.09 -0.81 4.27
CA ILE A 176 9.41 -0.19 4.13
C ILE A 176 10.37 -0.56 5.28
N LYS A 177 9.87 -1.12 6.39
CA LYS A 177 10.62 -1.38 7.63
C LYS A 177 11.95 -2.14 7.48
N TYR A 178 12.11 -2.94 6.42
CA TYR A 178 13.32 -3.71 6.12
C TYR A 178 13.94 -3.36 4.76
N LYS A 179 13.74 -2.12 4.30
CA LYS A 179 14.19 -1.57 3.02
C LYS A 179 14.71 -0.14 3.25
N THR A 180 15.53 0.36 2.33
CA THR A 180 15.91 1.78 2.31
C THR A 180 15.14 2.47 1.21
N VAL A 181 14.48 3.58 1.52
CA VAL A 181 13.77 4.42 0.56
C VAL A 181 14.61 5.64 0.25
N ARG A 182 14.69 6.00 -1.04
CA ARG A 182 15.18 7.29 -1.52
C ARG A 182 14.08 7.95 -2.32
N TRP A 183 13.45 8.93 -1.71
CA TRP A 183 12.45 9.80 -2.32
C TRP A 183 13.00 11.22 -2.42
N SER A 184 12.77 11.89 -3.55
CA SER A 184 13.04 13.33 -3.67
C SER A 184 11.89 14.06 -4.35
N PHE A 185 11.68 15.30 -3.90
CA PHE A 185 10.76 16.25 -4.51
C PHE A 185 11.52 17.09 -5.54
N VAL A 186 11.07 17.07 -6.79
CA VAL A 186 11.73 17.83 -7.87
C VAL A 186 10.98 19.14 -8.13
N GLU A 187 9.71 19.06 -8.52
CA GLU A 187 8.89 20.24 -8.82
C GLU A 187 7.38 19.93 -8.70
N SER A 188 6.55 20.97 -8.60
CA SER A 188 5.10 20.86 -8.77
C SER A 188 4.73 21.30 -10.19
N LEU A 189 4.16 20.38 -10.98
CA LEU A 189 3.67 20.70 -12.33
C LEU A 189 2.44 21.60 -12.27
N GLU A 190 1.58 21.36 -11.28
CA GLU A 190 0.39 22.15 -11.03
C GLU A 190 0.34 22.51 -9.55
N PRO A 191 -0.14 23.71 -9.17
CA PRO A 191 -0.32 24.06 -7.77
C PRO A 191 -1.30 23.09 -7.11
N SER A 192 -0.96 22.67 -5.89
CA SER A 192 -1.85 21.90 -5.04
C SER A 192 -3.17 22.68 -4.86
N HIS A 193 -4.30 21.96 -4.90
CA HIS A 193 -5.60 22.60 -4.72
C HIS A 193 -6.55 21.73 -3.91
N VAL A 194 -7.32 22.39 -3.05
CA VAL A 194 -8.39 21.74 -2.29
C VAL A 194 -9.50 21.35 -3.26
N VAL A 195 -10.05 20.16 -3.08
CA VAL A 195 -11.14 19.62 -3.91
C VAL A 195 -12.44 19.60 -3.13
N GLN A 196 -12.45 18.98 -1.94
CA GLN A 196 -13.56 19.01 -1.01
C GLN A 196 -13.08 19.10 0.45
N VAL A 197 -14.00 19.53 1.30
CA VAL A 197 -13.84 19.66 2.76
C VAL A 197 -15.06 18.99 3.39
N ARG A 198 -14.85 18.13 4.38
CA ARG A 198 -15.90 17.38 5.09
C ARG A 198 -15.68 17.48 6.59
N CYS A 199 -16.76 17.56 7.36
CA CYS A 199 -16.70 17.51 8.82
C CYS A 199 -17.71 16.51 9.36
N SER A 200 -17.25 15.57 10.18
CA SER A 200 -18.13 14.70 10.95
C SER A 200 -18.24 15.18 12.39
N SER A 201 -19.46 15.32 12.88
CA SER A 201 -19.77 15.85 14.20
C SER A 201 -20.50 14.87 15.14
N MET A 202 -20.82 13.65 14.69
CA MET A 202 -21.91 12.88 15.33
C MET A 202 -21.57 11.46 15.80
N MET A 203 -20.47 10.84 15.36
CA MET A 203 -20.23 9.40 15.60
C MET A 203 -19.12 9.05 16.61
N ASN A 204 -18.15 9.95 16.86
CA ASN A 204 -16.97 9.65 17.69
C ASN A 204 -16.98 10.41 19.02
N GLN A 205 -17.58 9.86 20.08
CA GLN A 205 -17.35 10.31 21.49
C GLN A 205 -17.53 11.82 21.78
N GLY A 206 -18.30 12.57 20.96
CA GLY A 206 -18.38 14.04 21.06
C GLY A 206 -17.20 14.81 20.43
N ASN A 207 -16.21 14.10 19.88
CA ASN A 207 -15.13 14.66 19.08
C ASN A 207 -15.60 14.94 17.64
N VAL A 208 -15.13 16.07 17.10
CA VAL A 208 -15.40 16.52 15.74
C VAL A 208 -14.10 16.46 14.94
N TYR A 209 -14.13 15.84 13.76
CA TYR A 209 -12.98 15.70 12.87
C TYR A 209 -13.27 16.39 11.53
N GLY A 210 -12.32 17.18 11.06
CA GLY A 210 -12.35 17.82 9.74
C GLY A 210 -11.40 17.10 8.79
N GLN A 211 -11.90 16.67 7.63
CA GLN A 211 -11.13 16.07 6.55
C GLN A 211 -11.09 17.03 5.34
N ILE A 212 -9.90 17.19 4.74
CA ILE A 212 -9.68 18.00 3.54
C ILE A 212 -8.96 17.15 2.50
N THR A 213 -9.52 17.04 1.30
CA THR A 213 -8.85 16.37 0.17
C THR A 213 -8.15 17.40 -0.71
N VAL A 214 -6.85 17.23 -0.91
CA VAL A 214 -6.02 18.10 -1.77
C VAL A 214 -5.54 17.28 -2.96
N ARG A 215 -5.80 17.75 -4.18
CA ARG A 215 -5.13 17.22 -5.37
C ARG A 215 -3.72 17.81 -5.43
N MET A 216 -2.74 16.94 -5.63
CA MET A 216 -1.35 17.29 -5.89
C MET A 216 -0.94 16.67 -7.22
N HIS A 217 -0.23 17.43 -8.05
CA HIS A 217 0.35 16.93 -9.29
C HIS A 217 1.81 17.38 -9.35
N THR A 218 2.70 16.43 -9.09
CA THR A 218 4.09 16.69 -8.71
C THR A 218 5.04 15.76 -9.45
N ARG A 219 6.28 16.19 -9.61
CA ARG A 219 7.38 15.36 -10.10
C ARG A 219 8.23 14.92 -8.94
N GLN A 220 8.39 13.61 -8.83
CA GLN A 220 9.08 12.97 -7.73
C GLN A 220 10.06 11.94 -8.28
N THR A 221 11.19 11.74 -7.61
CA THR A 221 12.03 10.56 -7.82
C THR A 221 11.80 9.58 -6.67
N LEU A 222 11.91 8.28 -6.99
CA LEU A 222 11.67 7.22 -6.02
C LEU A 222 12.52 6.01 -6.41
N ALA A 223 13.44 5.63 -5.53
CA ALA A 223 14.17 4.37 -5.57
C ALA A 223 13.99 3.61 -4.26
N ILE A 224 13.73 2.30 -4.33
CA ILE A 224 13.64 1.43 -3.15
C ILE A 224 14.74 0.38 -3.24
N TYR A 225 15.55 0.28 -2.19
CA TYR A 225 16.60 -0.71 -2.04
C TYR A 225 16.18 -1.77 -1.00
N ASP A 226 16.47 -3.05 -1.29
CA ASP A 226 16.25 -4.15 -0.35
C ASP A 226 17.17 -4.04 0.88
N ARG A 227 16.98 -4.88 1.90
CA ARG A 227 17.87 -5.05 3.06
C ARG A 227 19.35 -5.26 2.72
N PHE A 228 19.64 -5.65 1.48
CA PHE A 228 20.98 -5.92 0.94
C PHE A 228 21.53 -4.76 0.08
N GLY A 229 20.87 -3.59 0.05
CA GLY A 229 21.28 -2.44 -0.76
C GLY A 229 21.05 -2.59 -2.26
N ARG A 230 20.32 -3.63 -2.70
CA ARG A 230 20.02 -3.90 -4.12
C ARG A 230 18.77 -3.13 -4.54
N LEU A 231 18.81 -2.46 -5.68
CA LEU A 231 17.65 -1.77 -6.25
C LEU A 231 16.51 -2.76 -6.54
N MET A 232 15.33 -2.51 -5.97
CA MET A 232 14.12 -3.31 -6.16
C MET A 232 13.13 -2.65 -7.12
N TYR A 233 13.01 -1.33 -7.05
CA TYR A 233 11.96 -0.56 -7.69
C TYR A 233 12.44 0.86 -7.97
N GLY A 234 12.03 1.40 -9.12
CA GLY A 234 12.30 2.78 -9.52
C GLY A 234 13.77 3.06 -9.85
N GLN A 235 14.09 4.35 -9.93
CA GLN A 235 15.39 4.93 -10.27
C GLN A 235 15.47 6.30 -9.60
N GLU A 236 16.64 6.67 -9.07
CA GLU A 236 16.84 7.91 -8.30
C GLU A 236 16.93 9.14 -9.22
N ASP A 237 17.47 8.97 -10.43
CA ASP A 237 17.72 10.06 -11.40
C ASP A 237 16.51 10.41 -12.29
N VAL A 238 15.53 9.50 -12.43
CA VAL A 238 14.42 9.66 -13.39
C VAL A 238 13.16 10.15 -12.68
N PRO A 239 12.83 11.46 -12.75
CA PRO A 239 11.60 12.00 -12.19
C PRO A 239 10.39 11.44 -12.91
N LYS A 240 9.30 11.27 -12.16
CA LYS A 240 8.03 10.76 -12.66
C LYS A 240 6.90 11.67 -12.23
N ASP A 241 6.00 11.90 -13.16
CA ASP A 241 4.84 12.76 -12.99
C ASP A 241 3.77 11.95 -12.25
N VAL A 242 3.31 12.47 -11.12
CA VAL A 242 2.49 11.74 -10.14
C VAL A 242 1.32 12.63 -9.71
N LEU A 243 0.09 12.18 -9.98
CA LEU A 243 -1.17 12.85 -9.66
C LEU A 243 -1.89 12.07 -8.55
N GLU A 244 -2.11 12.71 -7.42
CA GLU A 244 -2.64 12.07 -6.20
C GLU A 244 -3.63 12.97 -5.48
N TYR A 245 -4.59 12.35 -4.78
CA TYR A 245 -5.53 13.05 -3.91
C TYR A 245 -5.22 12.68 -2.46
N VAL A 246 -4.51 13.57 -1.77
CA VAL A 246 -4.08 13.38 -0.38
C VAL A 246 -5.18 13.89 0.55
N VAL A 247 -5.59 13.06 1.51
CA VAL A 247 -6.59 13.43 2.52
C VAL A 247 -5.87 13.78 3.81
N PHE A 248 -6.07 15.01 4.28
CA PHE A 248 -5.61 15.49 5.57
C PHE A 248 -6.76 15.48 6.57
N GLU A 249 -6.47 15.14 7.83
CA GLU A 249 -7.42 15.21 8.93
C GLU A 249 -6.88 16.08 10.08
N LYS A 250 -7.78 16.81 10.73
CA LYS A 250 -7.54 17.50 12.01
C LYS A 250 -8.69 17.20 12.97
N GLN A 251 -8.36 16.83 14.21
CA GLN A 251 -9.30 16.84 15.32
C GLN A 251 -9.58 18.29 15.72
N LEU A 252 -10.83 18.74 15.58
CA LEU A 252 -11.24 20.12 15.83
C LEU A 252 -11.52 20.42 17.31
N THR A 253 -11.85 19.40 18.10
CA THR A 253 -12.09 19.54 19.56
C THR A 253 -10.82 19.66 20.39
N ASN A 254 -9.66 19.31 19.84
CA ASN A 254 -8.38 19.39 20.53
C ASN A 254 -7.67 20.71 20.17
N PRO A 255 -7.34 21.61 21.12
CA PRO A 255 -6.63 22.85 20.83
C PRO A 255 -5.22 22.62 20.25
N TYR A 256 -4.60 21.47 20.52
CA TYR A 256 -3.31 21.06 19.97
C TYR A 256 -3.43 20.33 18.61
N GLY A 257 -4.63 20.24 18.04
CA GLY A 257 -4.90 19.53 16.79
C GLY A 257 -4.18 20.16 15.59
N SER A 258 -3.14 19.49 15.10
CA SER A 258 -2.51 19.77 13.81
C SER A 258 -3.28 19.12 12.65
N TRP A 259 -3.02 19.60 11.43
CA TRP A 259 -3.41 18.88 10.22
C TRP A 259 -2.40 17.77 9.94
N ARG A 260 -2.88 16.53 9.80
CA ARG A 260 -2.04 15.34 9.58
C ARG A 260 -2.53 14.54 8.37
N MET A 261 -1.64 13.85 7.67
CA MET A 261 -2.03 12.97 6.56
C MET A 261 -2.82 11.75 7.06
N HIS A 262 -3.95 11.45 6.41
CA HIS A 262 -4.89 10.42 6.86
C HIS A 262 -5.09 9.26 5.89
N THR A 263 -5.31 9.56 4.61
CA THR A 263 -5.41 8.56 3.55
C THR A 263 -5.01 9.18 2.21
N LYS A 264 -4.92 8.33 1.19
CA LYS A 264 -4.64 8.71 -0.19
C LYS A 264 -5.66 8.05 -1.10
N ILE A 265 -6.40 8.86 -1.85
CA ILE A 265 -7.37 8.37 -2.83
C ILE A 265 -6.62 8.20 -4.17
N VAL A 266 -6.55 6.96 -4.64
CA VAL A 266 -6.06 6.61 -5.98
C VAL A 266 -7.28 6.31 -6.85
N PRO A 267 -7.56 7.07 -7.92
CA PRO A 267 -8.69 6.76 -8.78
C PRO A 267 -8.48 5.44 -9.54
N PRO A 268 -9.56 4.69 -9.85
CA PRO A 268 -9.46 3.41 -10.56
C PRO A 268 -8.92 3.57 -11.99
N TRP A 269 -9.13 4.74 -12.61
CA TRP A 269 -8.62 5.09 -13.93
C TRP A 269 -7.14 5.52 -13.94
N ALA A 270 -6.49 5.64 -12.77
CA ALA A 270 -5.07 6.00 -12.72
C ALA A 270 -4.21 4.99 -13.50
N PRO A 271 -3.17 5.44 -14.23
CA PRO A 271 -2.25 4.52 -14.87
C PRO A 271 -1.59 3.61 -13.82
N PRO A 272 -1.37 2.32 -14.14
CA PRO A 272 -0.73 1.40 -13.21
C PRO A 272 0.66 1.88 -12.84
N LYS A 273 1.08 1.58 -11.59
CA LYS A 273 2.45 1.82 -11.13
C LYS A 273 3.44 1.04 -12.00
N GLN A 274 4.69 1.49 -12.03
CA GLN A 274 5.73 0.80 -12.79
C GLN A 274 5.88 -0.67 -12.35
N PRO A 275 6.17 -1.59 -13.28
CA PRO A 275 6.44 -2.98 -12.92
C PRO A 275 7.70 -3.08 -12.05
N ILE A 276 7.73 -4.10 -11.19
CA ILE A 276 8.92 -4.42 -10.40
C ILE A 276 9.96 -5.07 -11.33
N LEU A 277 11.25 -4.79 -11.11
CA LEU A 277 12.36 -5.29 -11.94
C LEU A 277 12.49 -6.83 -11.95
N LYS A 278 11.89 -7.52 -10.97
CA LYS A 278 11.94 -8.99 -10.84
C LYS A 278 10.69 -9.65 -11.41
N THR A 279 10.86 -10.82 -12.02
CA THR A 279 9.73 -11.72 -12.33
C THR A 279 9.13 -12.29 -11.05
N VAL A 280 7.80 -12.46 -11.03
CA VAL A 280 7.05 -13.06 -9.91
C VAL A 280 6.28 -14.25 -10.45
N MET A 281 6.35 -15.38 -9.73
CA MET A 281 5.52 -16.56 -9.97
C MET A 281 4.45 -16.62 -8.88
N ILE A 282 3.20 -16.80 -9.29
CA ILE A 282 2.06 -17.02 -8.40
C ILE A 282 1.84 -18.53 -8.34
N PRO A 283 1.83 -19.16 -7.15
CA PRO A 283 1.56 -20.59 -7.05
C PRO A 283 0.11 -20.89 -7.47
N GLY A 284 -0.07 -21.97 -8.23
CA GLY A 284 -1.40 -22.49 -8.56
C GLY A 284 -2.14 -23.02 -7.32
N PRO A 285 -3.42 -23.39 -7.44
CA PRO A 285 -4.21 -23.96 -6.36
C PRO A 285 -3.53 -25.19 -5.73
N GLN A 286 -3.50 -25.25 -4.41
CA GLN A 286 -3.05 -26.44 -3.67
C GLN A 286 -4.21 -27.44 -3.58
N LEU A 287 -4.30 -28.33 -4.57
CA LEU A 287 -5.27 -29.41 -4.62
C LEU A 287 -4.98 -30.43 -3.50
N LYS A 288 -6.03 -30.98 -2.88
CA LYS A 288 -5.89 -32.21 -2.09
C LYS A 288 -5.61 -33.39 -3.04
N PRO A 289 -5.03 -34.51 -2.54
CA PRO A 289 -4.76 -35.69 -3.37
C PRO A 289 -5.98 -36.30 -4.07
N GLU A 290 -7.19 -35.95 -3.62
CA GLU A 290 -8.48 -36.44 -4.12
C GLU A 290 -9.21 -35.40 -5.02
N GLU A 291 -8.63 -34.20 -5.22
CA GLU A 291 -9.24 -33.10 -5.96
C GLU A 291 -8.54 -32.91 -7.31
N GLU A 292 -9.28 -33.06 -8.41
CA GLU A 292 -8.77 -32.74 -9.75
C GLU A 292 -8.78 -31.22 -9.99
N TYR A 293 -7.97 -30.76 -10.95
CA TYR A 293 -7.91 -29.34 -11.31
C TYR A 293 -9.11 -28.94 -12.18
N GLU A 294 -10.09 -28.28 -11.60
CA GLU A 294 -11.10 -27.55 -12.37
C GLU A 294 -10.46 -26.30 -12.99
N GLU A 295 -10.14 -26.38 -14.29
CA GLU A 295 -9.61 -25.25 -15.05
C GLU A 295 -10.69 -24.17 -15.18
N ALA A 296 -10.48 -23.05 -14.48
CA ALA A 296 -11.39 -21.93 -14.51
C ALA A 296 -11.46 -21.34 -15.93
N GLN A 297 -12.55 -21.64 -16.65
CA GLN A 297 -12.92 -20.98 -17.90
C GLN A 297 -13.39 -19.53 -17.62
N GLY A 298 -12.48 -18.73 -17.06
CA GLY A 298 -12.67 -17.33 -16.69
C GLY A 298 -11.82 -16.45 -17.59
N GLU A 299 -12.48 -15.71 -18.46
CA GLU A 299 -11.87 -14.88 -19.50
C GLU A 299 -10.67 -14.05 -18.99
N ALA A 300 -9.51 -14.25 -19.62
CA ALA A 300 -8.46 -13.25 -19.59
C ALA A 300 -8.95 -12.01 -20.35
N GLN A 301 -9.69 -11.14 -19.66
CA GLN A 301 -10.07 -9.83 -20.15
C GLN A 301 -8.80 -9.04 -20.46
N LYS A 302 -8.38 -9.09 -21.73
CA LYS A 302 -7.36 -8.19 -22.26
C LYS A 302 -7.82 -6.77 -21.94
N PRO A 303 -6.99 -5.93 -21.30
CA PRO A 303 -7.34 -4.53 -21.11
C PRO A 303 -7.60 -3.92 -22.49
N GLN A 304 -8.83 -3.47 -22.72
CA GLN A 304 -9.20 -2.78 -23.95
C GLN A 304 -8.44 -1.45 -23.96
N LEU A 305 -7.55 -1.29 -24.93
CA LEU A 305 -6.87 -0.03 -25.20
C LEU A 305 -7.87 0.96 -25.82
N ALA A 306 -8.05 2.11 -25.15
CA ALA A 306 -8.79 3.28 -25.59
C ALA A 306 -8.07 4.57 -25.13
#